data_AF-A0A924EGD2-F1
#
_entry.id   AF-A0A924EGD2-F1
#
_cell.length_a   1.000
_cell.length_b   1.000
_cell.length_c   1.000
_cell.angle_alpha   90.00
_cell.angle_beta   90.00
_cell.angle_gamma   90.00
#
_symmetry.space_group_name_H-M   'P 1'
#
loop_
_entity.id
_entity.type
_entity.pdbx_description
1 polymer ?
#
loop_
_entity_poly.entity_id
_entity_poly.type
_entity_poly.pdbx_seq_one_letter_code
_entity_poly.pdbx_strand_id
1 'polypeptide(L)'
;TRSNFAPGIGYYSSFYSPYNSTMIKEYHYNDIMAISYNKDGMREWNAIVPKEQYSQEDGGVFSSYLLLNSGGSLAFLFNDFNSRHSRIQLATLAPDGKLSQNSFTAEGNDYPDWLPRAGKQVAARVLIVPCLHKRQICFAKVVF
;
A
#
# COMPACT_ATOMS: atom_id res chain seq x y z
N THR A 1 6.85 -14.41 16.14
CA THR A 1 8.08 -13.70 15.77
C THR A 1 7.81 -12.90 14.51
N ARG A 2 7.26 -11.69 14.65
CA ARG A 2 6.90 -10.83 13.50
C ARG A 2 8.19 -10.31 12.88
N SER A 3 8.42 -10.61 11.61
CA SER A 3 9.53 -10.02 10.86
C SER A 3 9.21 -8.55 10.66
N ASN A 4 9.94 -7.67 11.34
CA ASN A 4 9.87 -6.23 11.14
C ASN A 4 10.37 -5.92 9.73
N PHE A 5 9.47 -5.84 8.75
CA PHE A 5 9.76 -5.11 7.54
C PHE A 5 9.97 -3.64 7.95
N ALA A 6 11.20 -3.17 7.86
CA ALA A 6 11.57 -1.79 8.12
C ALA A 6 11.73 -1.10 6.75
N PRO A 7 10.67 -0.47 6.21
CA PRO A 7 10.81 0.31 4.98
C PRO A 7 11.84 1.43 5.21
N GLY A 8 12.65 1.70 4.18
CA GLY A 8 13.80 2.59 4.27
C GLY A 8 13.47 4.01 4.75
N ILE A 9 14.46 4.56 5.46
CA ILE A 9 14.47 5.84 6.20
C ILE A 9 13.66 5.79 7.51
N GLY A 10 14.10 4.92 8.42
CA GLY A 10 13.92 5.16 9.85
C GLY A 10 14.91 6.24 10.29
N TYR A 11 14.41 7.42 10.67
CA TYR A 11 15.16 8.35 11.51
C TYR A 11 15.37 7.68 12.86
N TYR A 12 16.36 6.78 12.96
CA TYR A 12 16.83 6.31 14.26
C TYR A 12 17.33 7.53 15.02
N SER A 13 16.55 7.97 16.00
CA SER A 13 16.94 9.02 16.95
C SER A 13 18.04 8.46 17.86
N SER A 14 19.26 8.41 17.33
CA SER A 14 20.48 8.03 18.07
C SER A 14 20.98 9.14 19.01
N PHE A 15 20.08 9.79 19.76
CA PHE A 15 20.46 10.68 20.85
C PHE A 15 20.05 10.06 22.18
N TYR A 16 20.95 9.23 22.69
CA TYR A 16 20.95 8.71 24.06
C TYR A 16 20.86 9.88 25.05
N SER A 17 19.70 10.03 25.70
CA SER A 17 19.53 10.82 26.91
C SER A 17 18.78 9.96 27.93
N PRO A 18 19.35 9.71 29.13
CA PRO A 18 18.82 8.74 30.09
C PRO A 18 17.51 9.17 30.78
N TYR A 19 16.93 10.31 30.39
CA TYR A 19 15.72 10.88 30.97
C TYR A 19 14.59 11.17 29.97
N ASN A 20 14.75 10.84 28.68
CA ASN A 20 13.69 11.05 27.71
C ASN A 20 12.95 9.75 27.42
N SER A 21 11.65 9.72 27.75
CA SER A 21 10.74 8.76 27.18
C SER A 21 10.83 8.85 25.66
N THR A 22 11.32 7.80 25.01
CA THR A 22 11.29 7.69 23.56
C THR A 22 9.84 7.57 23.13
N MET A 23 9.26 8.65 22.61
CA MET A 23 7.96 8.62 21.97
C MET A 23 8.16 8.06 20.57
N ILE A 24 7.58 6.88 20.31
CA ILE A 24 7.52 6.28 18.97
C ILE A 24 6.09 6.44 18.47
N LYS A 25 5.93 7.01 17.29
CA LYS A 25 4.67 7.18 16.61
C LYS A 25 4.47 6.03 15.61
N GLU A 26 3.41 5.28 15.85
CA GLU A 26 3.03 4.12 15.05
C GLU A 26 1.85 4.43 14.14
N TYR A 27 1.86 3.86 12.95
CA TYR A 27 0.85 4.01 11.92
C TYR A 27 0.29 2.64 11.55
N HIS A 28 -1.02 2.49 11.70
CA HIS A 28 -1.75 1.27 11.37
C HIS A 28 -2.74 1.55 10.25
N TYR A 29 -2.55 0.91 9.10
CA TYR A 29 -3.47 1.00 7.97
C TYR A 29 -3.98 -0.40 7.67
N ASN A 30 -5.12 -0.72 8.25
CA ASN A 30 -5.76 -2.03 8.10
C ASN A 30 -6.61 -2.06 6.82
N ASP A 31 -7.67 -2.85 6.84
CA ASP A 31 -8.53 -3.16 5.71
C ASP A 31 -9.06 -1.93 4.94
N ILE A 32 -9.38 -2.14 3.67
CA ILE A 32 -10.10 -1.17 2.84
C ILE A 32 -11.56 -1.61 2.74
N MET A 33 -12.49 -0.72 3.11
CA MET A 33 -13.92 -0.96 2.94
C MET A 33 -14.42 -0.30 1.65
N ALA A 34 -15.14 -1.05 0.84
CA ALA A 34 -15.86 -0.56 -0.34
C ALA A 34 -17.35 -0.85 -0.21
N ILE A 35 -18.19 0.12 -0.57
CA ILE A 35 -19.65 0.01 -0.49
C ILE A 35 -20.23 0.54 -1.80
N SER A 36 -21.13 -0.22 -2.42
CA SER A 36 -21.90 0.24 -3.57
C SER A 36 -23.34 0.56 -3.17
N TYR A 37 -23.85 1.63 -3.76
CA TYR A 37 -25.23 2.06 -3.65
C TYR A 37 -25.81 2.29 -5.03
N ASN A 38 -27.07 1.91 -5.21
CA ASN A 38 -27.80 2.23 -6.42
C ASN A 38 -28.33 3.67 -6.42
N LYS A 39 -28.99 4.08 -7.50
CA LYS A 39 -29.59 5.42 -7.67
C LYS A 39 -30.63 5.79 -6.60
N ASP A 40 -31.21 4.79 -5.92
CA ASP A 40 -32.26 4.97 -4.90
C ASP A 40 -31.65 4.99 -3.48
N GLY A 41 -30.31 4.94 -3.36
CA GLY A 41 -29.61 4.91 -2.08
C GLY A 41 -29.66 3.55 -1.38
N MET A 42 -30.10 2.49 -2.07
CA MET A 42 -30.07 1.13 -1.53
C MET A 42 -28.68 0.52 -1.75
N ARG A 43 -28.13 -0.08 -0.70
CA ARG A 43 -26.83 -0.77 -0.77
C ARG A 43 -26.95 -2.01 -1.68
N GLU A 44 -26.12 -2.07 -2.70
CA GLU A 44 -26.03 -3.23 -3.60
C GLU A 44 -25.13 -4.30 -3.00
N TRP A 45 -23.95 -3.91 -2.54
CA TRP A 45 -22.98 -4.80 -1.90
C TRP A 45 -22.01 -4.02 -1.01
N ASN A 46 -21.30 -4.74 -0.15
CA ASN A 46 -20.13 -4.25 0.57
C ASN A 46 -19.01 -5.29 0.46
N ALA A 47 -17.78 -4.80 0.34
CA ALA A 47 -16.58 -5.62 0.28
C ALA A 47 -15.52 -5.09 1.23
N ILE A 48 -14.76 -6.00 1.83
CA ILE A 48 -13.61 -5.68 2.67
C ILE A 48 -12.39 -6.27 1.98
N VAL A 49 -11.44 -5.42 1.62
CA VAL A 49 -10.14 -5.83 1.10
C VAL A 49 -9.22 -6.02 2.31
N PRO A 50 -8.82 -7.26 2.64
CA PRO A 50 -7.98 -7.51 3.79
C PRO A 50 -6.57 -7.00 3.52
N LYS A 51 -6.08 -6.12 4.39
CA LYS A 51 -4.67 -5.71 4.40
C LYS A 51 -4.24 -5.33 5.81
N GLU A 52 -3.01 -5.66 6.16
CA GLU A 52 -2.37 -5.28 7.43
C GLU A 52 -1.06 -4.57 7.09
N GLN A 53 -0.99 -3.28 7.42
CA GLN A 53 0.20 -2.46 7.19
C GLN A 53 0.55 -1.70 8.46
N TYR A 54 1.83 -1.76 8.80
CA TYR A 54 2.37 -1.21 10.02
C TYR A 54 3.69 -0.50 9.73
N SER A 55 3.77 0.78 10.10
CA SER A 55 5.00 1.55 9.99
C SER A 55 5.19 2.46 11.20
N GLN A 56 6.44 2.86 11.44
CA GLN A 56 6.82 3.74 12.55
C GLN A 56 7.60 4.94 12.01
N GLU A 57 7.37 6.12 12.57
CA GLU A 57 8.14 7.35 12.28
C GLU A 57 8.22 7.78 10.79
N ASP A 58 7.31 7.28 9.94
CA ASP A 58 7.35 7.49 8.48
C ASP A 58 6.20 8.38 7.97
N GLY A 59 5.37 8.93 8.87
CA GLY A 59 4.18 9.67 8.47
C GLY A 59 3.05 8.79 7.92
N GLY A 60 3.16 7.47 7.98
CA GLY A 60 2.29 6.51 7.30
C GLY A 60 2.48 6.49 5.79
N VAL A 61 3.65 6.89 5.28
CA VAL A 61 3.91 6.99 3.83
C VAL A 61 3.98 5.61 3.16
N PHE A 62 4.48 4.60 3.86
CA PHE A 62 4.56 3.22 3.36
C PHE A 62 3.28 2.41 3.63
N SER A 63 2.51 2.85 4.63
CA SER A 63 1.25 2.24 5.05
C SER A 63 0.09 2.93 4.32
N SER A 64 -0.16 2.56 3.07
CA SER A 64 -1.27 3.13 2.27
C SER A 64 -1.62 2.25 1.05
N TYR A 65 -2.56 2.75 0.25
CA TYR A 65 -2.98 2.13 -1.01
C TYR A 65 -3.15 3.18 -2.12
N LEU A 66 -3.12 2.70 -3.36
CA LEU A 66 -3.46 3.44 -4.57
C LEU A 66 -4.68 2.81 -5.23
N LEU A 67 -5.66 3.63 -5.59
CA LEU A 67 -6.83 3.20 -6.35
C LEU A 67 -6.60 3.40 -7.85
N LEU A 68 -6.86 2.36 -8.64
CA LEU A 68 -7.09 2.43 -10.07
C LEU A 68 -8.57 2.17 -10.34
N ASN A 69 -9.20 3.04 -11.12
CA ASN A 69 -10.51 2.76 -11.70
C ASN A 69 -10.35 2.44 -13.19
N SER A 70 -10.62 1.19 -13.58
CA SER A 70 -10.51 0.73 -14.97
C SER A 70 -11.81 0.89 -15.77
N GLY A 71 -12.91 1.31 -15.10
CA GLY A 71 -14.27 1.31 -15.64
C GLY A 71 -14.98 -0.04 -15.54
N GLY A 72 -14.24 -1.16 -15.57
CA GLY A 72 -14.77 -2.51 -15.39
C GLY A 72 -14.51 -3.10 -14.00
N SER A 73 -13.61 -2.51 -13.23
CA SER A 73 -13.26 -2.93 -11.87
C SER A 73 -12.49 -1.82 -11.15
N LEU A 74 -12.54 -1.86 -9.81
CA LEU A 74 -11.63 -1.10 -8.97
C LEU A 74 -10.43 -1.96 -8.62
N ALA A 75 -9.22 -1.40 -8.65
CA ALA A 75 -8.01 -2.10 -8.26
C ALA A 75 -7.28 -1.31 -7.16
N PHE A 76 -6.96 -1.97 -6.07
CA PHE A 76 -6.29 -1.41 -4.90
C PHE A 76 -4.87 -1.97 -4.83
N LEU A 77 -3.88 -1.12 -5.06
CA LEU A 77 -2.47 -1.48 -4.97
C LEU A 77 -1.90 -1.04 -3.63
N PHE A 78 -1.27 -1.94 -2.87
CA PHE A 78 -0.72 -1.62 -1.55
C PHE A 78 0.49 -2.47 -1.22
N ASN A 79 1.32 -1.99 -0.30
CA ASN A 79 2.51 -2.71 0.18
C ASN A 79 2.13 -3.96 1.00
N ASP A 80 2.88 -5.04 0.80
CA ASP A 80 2.81 -6.30 1.53
C ASP A 80 3.88 -6.35 2.63
N PHE A 81 3.44 -6.17 3.88
CA PHE A 81 4.31 -6.19 5.06
C PHE A 81 4.52 -7.60 5.62
N ASN A 82 3.86 -8.63 5.06
CA ASN A 82 4.06 -10.03 5.46
C ASN A 82 5.26 -10.68 4.76
N SER A 83 5.89 -9.96 3.82
CA SER A 83 7.10 -10.40 3.14
C SER A 83 8.37 -9.88 3.81
N ARG A 84 9.49 -10.59 3.60
CA ARG A 84 10.83 -10.12 4.01
C ARG A 84 11.33 -8.95 3.16
N HIS A 85 10.81 -8.81 1.94
CA HIS A 85 11.20 -7.80 0.98
C HIS A 85 10.02 -6.91 0.63
N SER A 86 10.30 -5.67 0.22
CA SER A 86 9.27 -4.73 -0.20
C SER A 86 8.56 -5.26 -1.45
N ARG A 87 7.27 -5.57 -1.30
CA ARG A 87 6.42 -6.13 -2.35
C ARG A 87 5.09 -5.41 -2.35
N ILE A 88 4.39 -5.49 -3.48
CA ILE A 88 3.05 -4.95 -3.65
C ILE A 88 2.04 -6.08 -3.88
N GLN A 89 0.86 -5.89 -3.32
CA GLN A 89 -0.33 -6.68 -3.57
C GLN A 89 -1.36 -5.83 -4.31
N LEU A 90 -2.18 -6.51 -5.09
CA LEU A 90 -3.32 -5.92 -5.77
C LEU A 90 -4.58 -6.67 -5.40
N ALA A 91 -5.55 -5.95 -4.89
CA ALA A 91 -6.90 -6.43 -4.78
C ALA A 91 -7.76 -5.79 -5.88
N THR A 92 -8.44 -6.61 -6.67
CA THR A 92 -9.41 -6.18 -7.69
C THR A 92 -10.81 -6.45 -7.19
N LEU A 93 -11.68 -5.45 -7.30
CA LEU A 93 -13.08 -5.50 -6.93
C LEU A 93 -13.93 -5.30 -8.19
N ALA A 94 -14.68 -6.33 -8.54
CA ALA A 94 -15.59 -6.31 -9.68
C ALA A 94 -16.88 -5.53 -9.36
N PRO A 95 -17.66 -5.11 -10.38
CA PRO A 95 -18.88 -4.32 -10.18
C PRO A 95 -19.98 -5.07 -9.43
N ASP A 96 -19.91 -6.41 -9.39
CA ASP A 96 -20.81 -7.28 -8.62
C ASP A 96 -20.36 -7.50 -7.16
N GLY A 97 -19.30 -6.81 -6.73
CA GLY A 97 -18.75 -6.90 -5.38
C GLY A 97 -17.78 -8.07 -5.18
N LYS A 98 -17.46 -8.86 -6.22
CA LYS A 98 -16.49 -9.95 -6.09
C LYS A 98 -15.07 -9.41 -5.96
N LEU A 99 -14.38 -9.86 -4.91
CA LEU A 99 -12.99 -9.54 -4.62
C LEU A 99 -12.06 -10.64 -5.16
N SER A 100 -10.95 -10.23 -5.78
CA SER A 100 -9.83 -11.10 -6.14
C SER A 100 -8.52 -10.43 -5.72
N GLN A 101 -7.64 -11.14 -5.04
CA GLN A 101 -6.36 -10.59 -4.56
C GLN A 101 -5.20 -11.38 -5.15
N ASN A 102 -4.29 -10.66 -5.78
CA ASN A 102 -3.10 -11.20 -6.43
C ASN A 102 -1.86 -10.50 -5.87
N SER A 103 -0.84 -11.29 -5.52
CA SER A 103 0.46 -10.74 -5.15
C SER A 103 1.32 -10.60 -6.39
N PHE A 104 1.95 -9.44 -6.57
CA PHE A 104 2.95 -9.28 -7.60
C PHE A 104 4.32 -9.72 -7.03
N THR A 105 5.06 -10.46 -7.82
CA THR A 105 6.50 -10.65 -7.59
C THR A 105 7.19 -9.80 -8.63
N ALA A 106 8.02 -8.84 -8.21
CA ALA A 106 8.92 -8.18 -9.15
C ALA A 106 9.79 -9.28 -9.79
N GLU A 107 9.97 -9.22 -11.10
CA GLU A 107 10.91 -10.13 -11.77
C GLU A 107 12.34 -9.76 -11.33
N GLY A 108 13.05 -10.72 -10.75
CA GLY A 108 14.44 -10.55 -10.30
C GLY A 108 14.61 -10.36 -8.80
N ASN A 109 15.82 -9.95 -8.40
CA ASN A 109 16.23 -9.74 -7.01
C ASN A 109 16.20 -8.25 -6.61
N ASP A 110 15.31 -7.46 -7.23
CA ASP A 110 15.16 -6.05 -6.94
C ASP A 110 13.84 -5.78 -6.20
N TYR A 111 13.94 -5.10 -5.06
CA TYR A 111 12.85 -4.87 -4.11
C TYR A 111 12.83 -3.39 -3.70
N PRO A 112 12.36 -2.50 -4.59
CA PRO A 112 12.27 -1.08 -4.26
C PRO A 112 11.14 -0.85 -3.24
N ASP A 113 11.30 0.15 -2.37
CA ASP A 113 10.27 0.53 -1.41
C ASP A 113 9.19 1.37 -2.10
N TRP A 114 7.99 0.82 -2.24
CA TRP A 114 6.92 1.49 -2.98
C TRP A 114 6.20 2.51 -2.12
N LEU A 115 5.74 3.58 -2.76
CA LEU A 115 4.97 4.66 -2.14
C LEU A 115 3.58 4.77 -2.81
N PRO A 116 2.66 3.79 -2.60
CA PRO A 116 1.36 3.76 -3.29
C PRO A 116 0.57 5.06 -3.18
N ARG A 117 0.54 5.68 -2.01
CA ARG A 117 -0.21 6.93 -1.75
C ARG A 117 0.14 8.08 -2.71
N ALA A 118 1.40 8.12 -3.15
CA ALA A 118 1.91 9.18 -4.02
C ALA A 118 1.78 8.84 -5.51
N GLY A 119 1.30 7.64 -5.84
CA GLY A 119 1.12 7.23 -7.23
C GLY A 119 -0.09 7.89 -7.89
N LYS A 120 -0.10 7.86 -9.22
CA LYS A 120 -1.14 8.49 -10.04
C LYS A 120 -1.53 7.61 -11.22
N GLN A 121 -2.83 7.52 -11.47
CA GLN A 121 -3.37 6.96 -12.71
C GLN A 121 -3.14 7.95 -13.86
N VAL A 122 -2.39 7.52 -14.87
CA VAL A 122 -2.04 8.33 -16.05
C VAL A 122 -2.74 7.85 -17.32
N ALA A 123 -3.35 6.67 -17.30
CA ALA A 123 -4.23 6.15 -18.34
C ALA A 123 -5.23 5.15 -17.74
N ALA A 124 -6.19 4.66 -18.54
CA ALA A 124 -7.24 3.75 -18.08
C ALA A 124 -6.72 2.51 -17.34
N ARG A 125 -5.52 2.01 -17.69
CA ARG A 125 -4.89 0.82 -17.06
C ARG A 125 -3.43 1.05 -16.69
N VAL A 126 -3.02 2.29 -16.48
CA VAL A 126 -1.61 2.62 -16.19
C VAL A 126 -1.52 3.50 -14.95
N LEU A 127 -0.73 3.04 -13.98
CA LEU A 127 -0.30 3.81 -12.82
C LEU A 127 1.18 4.13 -12.94
N ILE A 128 1.57 5.31 -12.49
CA ILE A 128 2.95 5.64 -12.15
C ILE A 128 3.04 5.71 -10.63
N VAL A 129 3.90 4.88 -10.05
CA VAL A 129 4.07 4.76 -8.59
C VAL A 129 5.50 5.13 -8.22
N PRO A 130 5.72 6.15 -7.38
CA PRO A 130 7.04 6.44 -6.85
C PRO A 130 7.56 5.30 -5.99
N CYS A 131 8.85 5.08 -6.05
CA CYS A 131 9.56 4.08 -5.27
C CYS A 131 10.91 4.61 -4.79
N LEU A 132 11.43 4.04 -3.70
CA LEU A 132 12.80 4.27 -3.25
C LEU A 132 13.62 3.02 -3.57
N HIS A 133 14.62 3.18 -4.42
CA HIS A 133 15.58 2.13 -4.73
C HIS A 133 16.98 2.64 -4.39
N LYS A 134 17.70 1.94 -3.49
CA LYS A 134 19.06 2.33 -3.04
C LYS A 134 19.17 3.82 -2.64
N ARG A 135 18.18 4.33 -1.91
CA ARG A 135 18.06 5.74 -1.45
C ARG A 135 17.87 6.78 -2.56
N GLN A 136 17.50 6.35 -3.76
CA GLN A 136 17.12 7.24 -4.86
C GLN A 136 15.63 7.07 -5.18
N ILE A 137 14.99 8.16 -5.57
CA ILE A 137 13.61 8.12 -6.06
C ILE A 137 13.61 7.52 -7.47
N CYS A 138 12.76 6.51 -7.67
CA CYS A 138 12.42 5.92 -8.94
C CYS A 138 10.91 6.02 -9.19
N PHE A 139 10.50 5.79 -10.44
CA PHE A 139 9.10 5.73 -10.82
C PHE A 139 8.81 4.42 -11.54
N ALA A 140 7.99 3.57 -10.91
CA ALA A 140 7.54 2.34 -11.49
C ALA A 140 6.29 2.59 -12.34
N LYS A 141 6.30 2.09 -13.58
CA LYS A 141 5.10 2.02 -14.42
C LYS A 141 4.43 0.67 -14.18
N VAL A 142 3.20 0.70 -13.66
CA VAL A 142 2.38 -0.49 -13.45
C VAL A 142 1.29 -0.51 -14.52
N VAL A 143 1.18 -1.62 -15.23
CA VAL A 143 0.20 -1.83 -16.31
C VAL A 143 -0.70 -3.01 -15.94
N PHE A 144 -2.02 -2.82 -16.05
CA PHE A 144 -3.05 -3.81 -15.73
C PHE A 144 -3.73 -4.38 -16.99
#